data_AF-A0A4P7LJJ6-F1
#
_entry.id   AF-A0A4P7LJJ6-F1
#
_cell.length_a   1.000
_cell.length_b   1.000
_cell.length_c   1.000
_cell.angle_alpha   90.00
_cell.angle_beta   90.00
_cell.angle_gamma   90.00
#
_symmetry.space_group_name_H-M   'P 1'
#
loop_
_entity.id
_entity.type
_entity.pdbx_description
1 polymer ?
#
loop_
_entity_poly.entity_id
_entity_poly.type
_entity_poly.pdbx_seq_one_letter_code
_entity_poly.pdbx_strand_id
1 'polypeptide(L)'
;MFCFEYGTSNVYAKLGFADADEIPLKAGIVKDITDRIRGAGLTVSQAASLLGTSQTDLLLAVSGKFQSFHAAELRGWLKQLSSPLQGSSQ
;
A
#
# COMPACT_ATOMS: atom_id res chain seq x y z
N MET A 1 -4.42 25.82 -18.48
CA MET A 1 -3.64 26.01 -17.24
C MET A 1 -4.47 25.43 -16.12
N PHE A 2 -4.04 24.33 -15.50
CA PHE A 2 -4.81 23.68 -14.43
C PHE A 2 -4.33 24.23 -13.08
N CYS A 3 -5.23 24.84 -12.32
CA CYS A 3 -4.99 25.23 -10.93
C CYS A 3 -5.40 24.07 -10.03
N PHE A 4 -4.43 23.47 -9.34
CA PHE A 4 -4.69 22.47 -8.32
C PHE A 4 -4.86 23.18 -6.99
N GLU A 5 -6.06 23.08 -6.43
CA GLU A 5 -6.36 23.57 -5.08
C GLU A 5 -6.16 22.40 -4.10
N TYR A 6 -5.12 22.49 -3.27
CA TYR A 6 -4.86 21.51 -2.22
C TYR A 6 -5.79 21.78 -1.04
N GLY A 7 -7.04 21.34 -1.15
CA GLY A 7 -7.95 21.33 -0.02
C GLY A 7 -7.46 20.34 1.04
N THR A 8 -7.30 20.80 2.29
CA THR A 8 -6.97 19.94 3.45
C THR A 8 -8.06 18.92 3.78
N SER A 9 -9.20 18.99 3.10
CA SER A 9 -10.35 18.12 3.29
C SER A 9 -10.20 16.86 2.43
N ASN A 10 -10.39 15.70 3.06
CA ASN A 10 -10.26 14.40 2.45
C ASN A 10 -11.07 14.30 1.14
N VAL A 11 -10.39 14.31 -0.02
CA VAL A 11 -11.02 14.28 -1.35
C VAL A 11 -11.92 13.06 -1.55
N TYR A 12 -11.64 11.97 -0.84
CA TYR A 12 -12.46 10.75 -0.87
C TYR A 12 -13.80 10.93 -0.13
N ALA A 13 -13.84 11.76 0.92
CA ALA A 13 -15.08 12.10 1.63
C ALA A 13 -15.98 12.99 0.77
N LYS A 14 -15.38 13.91 0.00
CA LYS A 14 -16.08 14.75 -0.97
C LYS A 14 -16.65 13.96 -2.15
N LEU A 15 -16.02 12.83 -2.51
CA LEU A 15 -16.48 11.94 -3.57
C LEU A 15 -17.57 10.96 -3.10
N GLY A 16 -17.96 10.98 -1.82
CA GLY A 16 -19.05 10.16 -1.28
C GLY A 16 -18.67 8.69 -1.06
N PHE A 17 -17.37 8.37 -0.95
CA PHE A 17 -16.95 7.03 -0.54
C PHE A 17 -17.31 6.82 0.94
N ALA A 18 -18.03 5.73 1.23
CA ALA A 18 -18.38 5.36 2.60
C ALA A 18 -17.13 5.19 3.49
N ASP A 19 -16.05 4.67 2.91
CA ASP A 19 -14.77 4.40 3.57
C ASP A 19 -13.73 5.49 3.29
N ALA A 20 -14.18 6.74 3.13
CA ALA A 20 -13.32 7.87 2.77
C ALA A 20 -12.08 8.02 3.64
N ASP A 21 -12.16 7.72 4.94
CA ASP A 21 -11.05 7.79 5.88
C ASP A 21 -10.08 6.60 5.76
N GLU A 22 -10.57 5.44 5.31
CA GLU A 22 -9.76 4.24 5.15
C GLU A 22 -8.93 4.25 3.85
N ILE A 23 -9.42 4.91 2.80
CA ILE A 23 -8.71 5.01 1.52
C ILE A 23 -7.32 5.68 1.67
N PRO A 24 -7.15 6.86 2.31
CA PRO A 24 -5.84 7.46 2.49
C PRO A 24 -4.94 6.61 3.41
N LEU A 25 -5.51 5.91 4.37
CA LEU A 25 -4.81 4.94 5.23
C LEU A 25 -4.22 3.78 4.40
N LYS A 26 -5.04 3.16 3.55
CA LYS A 26 -4.61 2.09 2.62
C LYS A 26 -3.59 2.60 1.59
N ALA A 27 -3.81 3.80 1.05
CA ALA A 27 -2.91 4.45 0.10
C ALA A 27 -1.51 4.68 0.71
N GLY A 28 -1.46 5.12 1.96
CA GLY A 28 -0.21 5.29 2.71
C GLY A 28 0.55 3.98 2.84
N ILE A 29 -0.13 2.88 3.21
CA ILE A 29 0.47 1.55 3.35
C ILE A 29 1.04 1.05 2.01
N VAL A 30 0.25 1.15 0.93
CA VAL A 30 0.66 0.75 -0.43
C VAL A 30 1.86 1.55 -0.91
N LYS A 31 1.87 2.85 -0.63
CA LYS A 31 3.00 3.72 -0.97
C LYS A 31 4.28 3.26 -0.27
N ASP A 32 4.20 2.94 1.02
CA ASP A 32 5.34 2.45 1.80
C ASP A 32 5.87 1.10 1.28
N ILE A 33 4.97 0.18 0.94
CA ILE A 33 5.30 -1.10 0.27
C ILE A 33 6.05 -0.84 -1.04
N THR A 34 5.52 0.05 -1.87
CA THR A 34 6.09 0.37 -3.18
C THR A 34 7.47 1.01 -3.04
N ASP A 35 7.63 1.90 -2.08
CA ASP A 35 8.91 2.54 -1.76
C ASP A 35 9.94 1.50 -1.28
N ARG A 36 9.54 0.58 -0.39
CA ARG A 36 10.38 -0.54 0.07
C ARG A 36 10.85 -1.43 -1.08
N ILE A 37 9.92 -1.84 -1.95
CA ILE A 37 10.22 -2.71 -3.10
C ILE A 37 11.20 -2.00 -4.04
N ARG A 38 10.97 -0.72 -4.33
CA ARG A 38 11.83 0.09 -5.19
C ARG A 38 13.21 0.34 -4.56
N GLY A 39 13.25 0.67 -3.27
CA GLY A 39 14.49 0.91 -2.52
C GLY A 39 15.34 -0.36 -2.38
N ALA A 40 14.71 -1.52 -2.27
CA ALA A 40 15.38 -2.82 -2.27
C ALA A 40 15.76 -3.32 -3.68
N GLY A 41 15.36 -2.62 -4.76
CA GLY A 41 15.58 -3.05 -6.14
C GLY A 41 14.83 -4.34 -6.50
N LEU A 42 13.80 -4.69 -5.75
CA LEU A 42 13.02 -5.91 -5.97
C LEU A 42 12.02 -5.69 -7.09
N THR A 43 11.88 -6.70 -7.95
CA THR A 43 10.78 -6.74 -8.92
C THR A 43 9.48 -7.12 -8.23
N VAL A 44 8.33 -6.72 -8.81
CA VAL A 44 7.00 -7.09 -8.28
C VAL A 44 6.85 -8.61 -8.17
N SER A 45 7.39 -9.39 -9.11
CA SER A 45 7.41 -10.85 -9.02
C SER A 45 8.17 -11.36 -7.79
N GLN A 46 9.37 -10.81 -7.53
CA GLN A 46 10.18 -11.22 -6.38
C GLN A 46 9.52 -10.82 -5.06
N ALA A 47 8.98 -9.61 -4.98
CA ALA A 47 8.23 -9.16 -3.82
C ALA A 47 6.98 -10.04 -3.60
N ALA A 48 6.26 -10.42 -4.66
CA ALA A 48 5.10 -11.30 -4.55
C ALA A 48 5.49 -12.70 -4.04
N SER A 49 6.58 -13.28 -4.55
CA SER A 49 7.12 -14.54 -4.03
C SER A 49 7.59 -14.45 -2.59
N LEU A 50 8.20 -13.33 -2.18
CA LEU A 50 8.61 -13.09 -0.79
C LEU A 50 7.40 -12.96 0.15
N LEU A 51 6.34 -12.31 -0.34
CA LEU A 51 5.10 -12.06 0.40
C LEU A 51 4.16 -13.28 0.41
N GLY A 52 4.40 -14.28 -0.42
CA GLY A 52 3.50 -15.41 -0.62
C GLY A 52 2.16 -15.02 -1.28
N THR A 53 2.13 -13.90 -1.99
CA THR A 53 0.95 -13.41 -2.73
C THR A 53 1.14 -13.59 -4.24
N SER A 54 0.06 -13.37 -5.00
CA SER A 54 0.10 -13.41 -6.45
C SER A 54 0.72 -12.13 -7.02
N GLN A 55 1.57 -12.26 -8.04
CA GLN A 55 2.22 -11.11 -8.70
C GLN A 55 1.19 -10.09 -9.21
N THR A 56 0.09 -10.57 -9.80
CA THR A 56 -0.98 -9.72 -10.32
C THR A 56 -1.61 -8.89 -9.22
N ASP A 57 -1.79 -9.49 -8.05
CA ASP A 57 -2.45 -8.93 -6.89
C ASP A 57 -1.60 -7.80 -6.28
N LEU A 58 -0.30 -8.07 -6.12
CA LEU A 58 0.68 -7.06 -5.71
C LEU A 58 0.79 -5.92 -6.73
N LEU A 59 0.75 -6.22 -8.03
CA LEU A 59 0.79 -5.21 -9.09
C LEU A 59 -0.44 -4.29 -9.04
N LEU A 60 -1.63 -4.85 -8.80
CA LEU A 60 -2.86 -4.07 -8.63
C LEU A 60 -2.75 -3.11 -7.45
N ALA A 61 -2.28 -3.59 -6.31
CA ALA A 61 -2.08 -2.76 -5.12
C ALA A 61 -1.10 -1.61 -5.41
N VAL A 62 0.11 -1.92 -5.91
CA VAL A 62 1.15 -0.93 -6.24
C VAL A 62 0.67 0.08 -7.31
N SER A 63 -0.24 -0.33 -8.20
CA SER A 63 -0.84 0.55 -9.22
C SER A 63 -1.98 1.43 -8.68
N GLY A 64 -2.25 1.42 -7.36
CA GLY A 64 -3.32 2.18 -6.73
C GLY A 64 -4.70 1.53 -6.78
N LYS A 65 -4.81 0.29 -7.29
CA LYS A 65 -6.06 -0.50 -7.32
C LYS A 65 -6.19 -1.35 -6.07
N PHE A 66 -6.04 -0.73 -4.90
CA PHE A 66 -6.10 -1.42 -3.61
C PHE A 66 -7.52 -1.45 -2.98
N GLN A 67 -8.54 -1.00 -3.72
CA GLN A 67 -9.93 -0.90 -3.22
C GLN A 67 -10.53 -2.27 -2.87
N SER A 68 -10.18 -3.31 -3.64
CA SER A 68 -10.60 -4.69 -3.40
C SER A 68 -9.82 -5.37 -2.26
N PHE A 69 -8.82 -4.69 -1.69
CA PHE A 69 -7.97 -5.23 -0.64
C PHE A 69 -8.36 -4.69 0.73
N HIS A 70 -8.23 -5.57 1.71
CA HIS A 70 -8.40 -5.21 3.10
C HIS A 70 -7.15 -4.48 3.61
N ALA A 71 -7.34 -3.49 4.49
CA ALA A 71 -6.21 -2.78 5.09
C ALA A 71 -5.29 -3.71 5.88
N ALA A 72 -5.85 -4.79 6.46
CA ALA A 72 -5.10 -5.80 7.20
C ALA A 72 -4.12 -6.58 6.31
N GLU A 73 -4.54 -6.97 5.10
CA GLU A 73 -3.70 -7.67 4.12
C GLU A 73 -2.50 -6.81 3.72
N LEU A 74 -2.76 -5.55 3.36
CA LEU A 74 -1.72 -4.57 3.01
C LEU A 74 -0.75 -4.34 4.16
N ARG A 75 -1.25 -4.22 5.40
CA ARG A 75 -0.40 -4.12 6.59
C ARG A 75 0.45 -5.37 6.79
N GLY A 76 -0.08 -6.56 6.49
CA GLY A 76 0.65 -7.82 6.51
C GLY A 76 1.84 -7.80 5.55
N TRP A 77 1.62 -7.34 4.32
CA TRP A 77 2.69 -7.23 3.32
C TRP A 77 3.75 -6.20 3.73
N LEU A 78 3.32 -5.04 4.23
CA LEU A 78 4.25 -4.04 4.73
C LEU A 78 5.09 -4.60 5.89
N LYS A 79 4.47 -5.34 6.82
CA LYS A 79 5.17 -5.96 7.95
C LYS A 79 6.24 -6.93 7.49
N GLN A 80 5.92 -7.81 6.52
CA GLN A 80 6.85 -8.77 5.91
C GLN A 80 8.06 -8.07 5.26
N LEU A 81 7.83 -7.01 4.48
CA LEU A 81 8.92 -6.23 3.86
C LEU A 81 9.71 -5.39 4.88
N SER A 82 9.09 -5.06 6.01
CA SER A 82 9.66 -4.19 7.03
C SER A 82 10.55 -4.88 8.05
N SER A 83 10.45 -6.20 8.18
CA SER A 83 11.23 -6.98 9.13
C SER A 83 12.50 -7.52 8.47
N PRO A 84 13.67 -6.89 8.65
CA PRO A 84 14.91 -7.65 8.75
C PRO A 84 14.89 -8.32 10.13
N LEU A 85 14.59 -9.62 10.19
CA LEU A 85 14.76 -10.46 11.40
C LEU A 85 13.89 -10.01 12.60
N GLN A 86 12.88 -10.80 12.95
CA GLN A 86 12.53 -10.92 14.37
C GLN A 86 13.67 -11.67 15.06
N GLY A 87 14.72 -10.94 15.44
CA GLY A 87 15.60 -11.33 16.53
C GLY A 87 15.03 -10.75 17.82
N SER A 88 14.74 -11.66 18.76
CA SER A 88 14.71 -11.44 20.22
C SER A 88 13.54 -10.60 20.77
N SER A 89 12.66 -11.20 21.59
CA SER A 89 12.66 -11.13 23.08
C SER A 89 12.51 -9.69 23.59
N GLN A 90 11.58 -9.33 24.47
CA GLN A 90 10.88 -10.03 25.55
C GLN A 90 9.69 -9.14 25.97
#